data_AF-A0A4R4E533-F1
#
_entry.id   AF-A0A4R4E533-F1
#
_cell.length_a   1.000
_cell.length_b   1.000
_cell.length_c   1.000
_cell.angle_alpha   90.00
_cell.angle_beta   90.00
_cell.angle_gamma   90.00
#
_symmetry.space_group_name_H-M   'P 1'
#
loop_
_entity.id
_entity.type
_entity.pdbx_description
1 polymer ?
#
loop_
_entity_poly.entity_id
_entity_poly.type
_entity_poly.pdbx_seq_one_letter_code
_entity_poly.pdbx_strand_id
1 'polypeptide(L)'
;MPDFLTLFRRWWKLIAGLVLLVAVVTAGVLLTLERQYLGSVTALPATAVNFDKSKIFNENIQGLYSSLGGPDDIDRILGTAALDTIFFQLIAENNLIAHYKLSGAKLPQYQAMKELRENVDVSKDEYNQLRIRVWDRDKYLAASMANALFEKFQKMHQRLQSASNERVLGNLKEHYGALQTEFLRGTDSMQHTDAARRQLLQVRNDAIVKELSDYERLINEYTLVVNTKPSVLLLVEAARPGFRPERPKLLPLFAMACFTALVFAILLVLFLESRKKD
;
A
#
# COMPACT_ATOMS: atom_id res chain seq x y z
N MET A 1 15.37 23.86 51.63
CA MET A 1 15.40 22.96 50.45
C MET A 1 16.85 22.77 50.08
N PRO A 2 17.38 21.54 49.96
CA PRO A 2 18.79 21.37 49.63
C PRO A 2 19.03 21.95 48.24
N ASP A 3 19.96 22.91 48.15
CA ASP A 3 20.28 23.62 46.91
C ASP A 3 20.81 22.63 45.87
N PHE A 4 19.98 22.27 44.88
CA PHE A 4 20.37 21.46 43.73
C PHE A 4 21.66 21.96 43.06
N LEU A 5 21.88 23.28 43.10
CA LEU A 5 23.08 23.95 42.59
C LEU A 5 24.37 23.58 43.35
N THR A 6 24.28 23.37 44.66
CA THR A 6 25.45 22.99 45.50
C THR A 6 25.82 21.53 45.32
N LEU A 7 24.82 20.67 45.18
CA LEU A 7 24.98 19.24 44.89
C LEU A 7 25.64 19.04 43.52
N PHE A 8 25.16 19.79 42.53
CA PHE A 8 25.71 19.81 41.19
C PHE A 8 27.18 20.25 41.19
N ARG A 9 27.53 21.35 41.88
CA ARG A 9 28.92 21.85 41.95
C ARG A 9 29.89 20.87 42.61
N ARG A 10 29.44 20.11 43.61
CA ARG A 10 30.26 19.11 44.33
C ARG A 10 30.54 17.86 43.50
N TRP A 11 29.53 17.37 42.79
CA TRP A 11 29.59 16.10 42.05
C TRP A 11 29.73 16.28 40.53
N TRP A 12 29.94 17.51 40.04
CA TRP A 12 29.94 17.83 38.61
C TRP A 12 30.96 17.01 37.80
N LYS A 13 32.13 16.69 38.38
CA LYS A 13 33.17 15.88 37.73
C LYS A 13 32.70 14.43 37.47
N LEU A 14 31.91 13.87 38.39
CA LEU A 14 31.36 12.53 38.25
C LEU A 14 30.21 12.50 37.26
N ILE A 15 29.34 13.51 37.28
CA ILE A 15 28.26 13.66 36.29
C ILE A 15 28.86 13.84 34.89
N ALA A 16 29.80 14.77 34.72
CA ALA A 16 30.46 15.03 33.44
C ALA A 16 31.26 13.81 32.95
N GLY A 17 31.97 13.11 33.84
CA GLY A 17 32.70 11.90 33.50
C GLY A 17 31.80 10.77 33.00
N LEU A 18 30.65 10.54 33.64
CA LEU A 18 29.70 9.49 33.24
C LEU A 18 29.04 9.83 31.90
N VAL A 19 28.57 11.08 31.72
CA VAL A 19 27.99 11.54 30.46
C VAL A 19 29.01 11.47 29.33
N LEU A 20 30.27 11.84 29.57
CA LEU A 20 31.33 11.77 28.56
C LEU A 20 31.66 10.32 28.20
N LEU A 21 31.70 9.41 29.17
CA LEU A 21 31.88 7.99 28.91
C LEU A 21 30.75 7.42 28.04
N VAL A 22 29.49 7.72 28.37
CA VAL A 22 28.36 7.28 27.53
C VAL A 22 28.42 7.91 26.15
N ALA A 23 28.75 9.20 26.04
CA ALA A 23 28.92 9.87 24.75
C ALA A 23 29.98 9.18 23.87
N VAL A 24 31.14 8.82 24.42
CA VAL A 24 32.19 8.12 23.68
C VAL A 24 31.73 6.73 23.23
N VAL A 25 31.08 5.97 24.12
CA VAL A 25 30.55 4.63 23.79
C VAL A 25 29.47 4.72 22.72
N THR A 26 28.51 5.64 22.87
CA THR A 26 27.44 5.86 21.89
C THR A 26 28.01 6.30 20.55
N ALA A 27 28.99 7.22 20.52
CA ALA A 27 29.64 7.63 19.28
C ALA A 27 30.33 6.44 18.58
N GLY A 28 31.01 5.58 19.33
CA GLY A 28 31.63 4.36 18.81
C GLY A 28 30.61 3.41 18.18
N VAL A 29 29.48 3.16 18.86
CA VAL A 29 28.39 2.33 18.34
C VAL A 29 27.72 2.96 17.10
N LEU A 30 27.46 4.26 17.12
CA LEU A 30 26.83 4.94 15.99
C LEU A 30 27.66 4.90 14.70
N LEU A 31 28.98 4.81 14.82
CA LEU A 31 29.88 4.67 13.67
C LEU A 31 29.84 3.26 13.05
N THR A 32 29.42 2.23 13.78
CA THR A 32 29.29 0.86 13.25
C THR A 32 27.93 0.59 12.62
N LEU A 33 26.91 1.44 12.86
CA LEU A 33 25.62 1.31 12.21
C LEU A 33 25.71 1.63 10.71
N GLU A 34 25.21 0.71 9.89
CA GLU A 34 25.20 0.87 8.45
C GLU A 34 24.18 1.92 8.04
N ARG A 35 24.60 2.78 7.12
CA ARG A 35 23.77 3.85 6.57
C ARG A 35 22.86 3.28 5.50
N GLN A 36 21.57 3.55 5.61
CA GLN A 36 20.57 3.15 4.63
C GLN A 36 20.01 4.37 3.89
N TYR A 37 19.86 4.21 2.59
CA TYR A 37 19.29 5.18 1.66
C TYR A 37 17.83 4.81 1.36
N LEU A 38 17.02 5.83 1.12
CA LEU A 38 15.60 5.67 0.79
C LEU A 38 15.39 5.71 -0.73
N GLY A 39 14.65 4.75 -1.25
CA GLY A 39 13.89 4.85 -2.49
C GLY A 39 12.41 5.00 -2.16
N SER A 40 11.73 6.00 -2.75
CA SER A 40 10.31 6.26 -2.50
C SER A 40 9.55 6.42 -3.81
N VAL A 41 8.47 5.67 -3.97
CA VAL A 41 7.49 5.86 -5.05
C VAL A 41 6.21 6.44 -4.49
N THR A 42 5.64 7.40 -5.21
CA THR A 42 4.32 7.98 -4.90
C THR A 42 3.40 7.72 -6.08
N ALA A 43 2.23 7.15 -5.83
CA ALA A 43 1.24 6.82 -6.84
C ALA A 43 -0.18 7.14 -6.38
N LEU A 44 -1.04 7.48 -7.33
CA LEU A 44 -2.46 7.70 -7.10
C LEU A 44 -3.27 6.50 -7.60
N PRO A 45 -4.41 6.17 -6.96
CA PRO A 45 -5.35 5.25 -7.56
C PRO A 45 -5.82 5.83 -8.90
N ALA A 46 -5.66 5.06 -9.96
CA ALA A 46 -6.27 5.42 -11.23
C ALA A 46 -7.78 5.25 -11.07
N THR A 47 -8.53 6.34 -11.18
CA THR A 47 -9.99 6.23 -11.27
C THR A 47 -10.27 5.53 -12.60
N ALA A 48 -10.59 4.24 -12.55
CA ALA A 48 -11.05 3.52 -13.72
C ALA A 48 -12.35 4.20 -14.14
N VAL A 49 -12.29 4.95 -15.25
CA VAL A 49 -13.37 5.58 -16.01
C VAL A 49 -14.66 5.70 -15.20
N ASN A 50 -14.88 6.86 -14.58
CA ASN A 50 -16.11 7.27 -13.87
C ASN A 50 -17.31 6.34 -14.12
N PHE A 51 -17.35 5.19 -13.43
CA PHE A 51 -18.56 4.43 -13.29
C PHE A 51 -19.40 5.28 -12.37
N ASP A 52 -20.17 6.17 -12.98
CA ASP A 52 -21.14 6.97 -12.28
C ASP A 52 -22.21 5.99 -11.78
N LYS A 53 -21.89 5.30 -10.68
CA LYS A 53 -22.77 4.35 -9.98
C LYS A 53 -24.09 5.01 -9.63
N SER A 54 -24.13 6.35 -9.58
CA SER A 54 -25.31 7.16 -9.34
C SER A 54 -26.19 7.40 -10.57
N LYS A 55 -25.72 7.08 -11.80
CA LYS A 55 -26.52 7.21 -13.03
C LYS A 55 -27.21 5.93 -13.47
N ILE A 56 -26.95 4.80 -12.82
CA ILE A 56 -27.46 3.49 -13.23
C ILE A 56 -28.13 2.80 -12.04
N PHE A 57 -29.17 3.45 -11.50
CA PHE A 57 -30.07 2.88 -10.48
C PHE A 57 -31.05 1.90 -11.14
N ASN A 58 -30.56 0.77 -11.63
CA ASN A 58 -31.39 -0.41 -11.77
C ASN A 58 -30.93 -1.40 -10.68
N GLU A 59 -31.78 -1.65 -9.69
CA GLU A 59 -31.50 -2.56 -8.56
C GLU A 59 -31.11 -3.96 -9.05
N ASN A 60 -31.61 -4.37 -10.23
CA ASN A 60 -31.31 -5.66 -10.85
C ASN A 60 -29.84 -5.79 -11.33
N ILE A 61 -29.14 -4.67 -11.54
CA ILE A 61 -27.77 -4.66 -12.12
C ILE A 61 -26.73 -4.34 -11.03
N GLN A 62 -27.11 -3.84 -9.86
CA GLN A 62 -26.18 -3.48 -8.77
C GLN A 62 -25.28 -4.63 -8.32
N GLY A 63 -25.80 -5.86 -8.25
CA GLY A 63 -25.04 -7.06 -7.88
C GLY A 63 -24.05 -7.54 -8.93
N LEU A 64 -24.13 -7.01 -10.16
CA LEU A 64 -23.26 -7.40 -11.28
C LEU A 64 -22.01 -6.51 -11.39
N TYR A 65 -21.94 -5.39 -10.66
CA TYR A 65 -20.78 -4.49 -10.70
C TYR A 65 -19.66 -4.94 -9.77
N SER A 66 -18.42 -4.80 -10.26
CA SER A 66 -17.25 -4.96 -9.40
C SER A 66 -17.12 -3.78 -8.43
N SER A 67 -16.77 -4.07 -7.18
CA SER A 67 -16.43 -3.04 -6.18
C SER A 67 -15.05 -2.43 -6.39
N LEU A 68 -14.33 -2.82 -7.44
CA LEU A 68 -12.98 -2.36 -7.76
C LEU A 68 -13.00 -1.13 -8.68
N GLY A 69 -12.09 -0.17 -8.49
CA GLY A 69 -12.04 1.10 -9.22
C GLY A 69 -12.45 2.32 -8.38
N GLY A 70 -12.50 2.17 -7.04
CA GLY A 70 -12.97 3.18 -6.09
C GLY A 70 -11.87 3.68 -5.14
N PRO A 71 -12.19 4.64 -4.25
CA PRO A 71 -11.24 5.17 -3.26
C PRO A 71 -10.64 4.10 -2.33
N ASP A 72 -11.33 2.96 -2.17
CA ASP A 72 -10.90 1.80 -1.38
C ASP A 72 -9.81 0.95 -2.07
N ASP A 73 -9.45 1.24 -3.33
CA ASP A 73 -8.47 0.46 -4.09
C ASP A 73 -7.08 0.48 -3.42
N ILE A 74 -6.71 1.60 -2.78
CA ILE A 74 -5.45 1.70 -2.04
C ILE A 74 -5.47 0.78 -0.84
N ASP A 75 -6.58 0.69 -0.11
CA ASP A 75 -6.69 -0.18 1.07
C ASP A 75 -6.60 -1.66 0.68
N ARG A 76 -7.13 -2.03 -0.50
CA ARG A 76 -6.96 -3.38 -1.09
C ARG A 76 -5.51 -3.65 -1.51
N ILE A 77 -4.84 -2.67 -2.09
CA ILE A 77 -3.41 -2.75 -2.41
C ILE A 77 -2.60 -2.96 -1.14
N LEU A 78 -2.88 -2.21 -0.07
CA LEU A 78 -2.22 -2.40 1.22
C LEU A 78 -2.44 -3.81 1.79
N GLY A 79 -3.67 -4.35 1.68
CA GLY A 79 -3.99 -5.71 2.11
C GLY A 79 -3.18 -6.79 1.38
N THR A 80 -2.82 -6.55 0.12
CA THR A 80 -2.02 -7.48 -0.70
C THR A 80 -0.53 -7.15 -0.74
N ALA A 81 -0.13 -5.96 -0.28
CA ALA A 81 1.27 -5.54 -0.21
C ALA A 81 2.10 -6.38 0.77
N ALA A 82 1.44 -7.03 1.74
CA ALA A 82 2.06 -7.91 2.73
C ALA A 82 2.27 -9.36 2.23
N LEU A 83 1.96 -9.68 0.97
CA LEU A 83 2.10 -11.03 0.44
C LEU A 83 3.56 -11.40 0.18
N ASP A 84 4.02 -12.48 0.82
CA ASP A 84 5.38 -13.00 0.68
C ASP A 84 5.78 -13.27 -0.78
N THR A 85 4.83 -13.63 -1.65
CA THR A 85 5.09 -13.91 -3.07
C THR A 85 5.81 -12.76 -3.78
N ILE A 86 5.45 -11.50 -3.50
CA ILE A 86 6.04 -10.33 -4.15
C ILE A 86 7.47 -10.12 -3.67
N PHE A 87 7.70 -10.29 -2.37
CA PHE A 87 9.02 -10.19 -1.77
C PHE A 87 9.96 -11.31 -2.23
N PHE A 88 9.49 -12.56 -2.35
CA PHE A 88 10.31 -13.66 -2.87
C PHE A 88 10.76 -13.40 -4.31
N GLN A 89 9.90 -12.86 -5.15
CA GLN A 89 10.28 -12.44 -6.49
C GLN A 89 11.34 -11.33 -6.46
N LEU A 90 11.16 -10.32 -5.59
CA LEU A 90 12.11 -9.22 -5.47
C LEU A 90 13.50 -9.69 -4.97
N ILE A 91 13.51 -10.65 -4.04
CA ILE A 91 14.74 -11.29 -3.53
C ILE A 91 15.48 -12.00 -4.66
N ALA A 92 14.76 -12.76 -5.48
CA ALA A 92 15.34 -13.50 -6.60
C ALA A 92 15.88 -12.56 -7.69
N GLU A 93 15.10 -11.55 -8.10
CA GLU A 93 15.45 -10.61 -9.16
C GLU A 93 16.68 -9.75 -8.83
N ASN A 94 16.84 -9.36 -7.56
CA ASN A 94 17.91 -8.49 -7.11
C ASN A 94 19.06 -9.23 -6.42
N ASN A 95 19.02 -10.57 -6.42
CA ASN A 95 20.01 -11.43 -5.75
C ASN A 95 20.27 -11.01 -4.28
N LEU A 96 19.20 -10.75 -3.53
CA LEU A 96 19.32 -10.13 -2.20
C LEU A 96 19.98 -11.04 -1.16
N ILE A 97 19.98 -12.36 -1.37
CA ILE A 97 20.70 -13.29 -0.49
C ILE A 97 22.20 -12.99 -0.49
N ALA A 98 22.78 -12.72 -1.66
CA ALA A 98 24.18 -12.35 -1.77
C ALA A 98 24.42 -10.93 -1.24
N HIS A 99 23.54 -9.99 -1.58
CA HIS A 99 23.63 -8.59 -1.15
C HIS A 99 23.62 -8.43 0.38
N TYR A 100 22.71 -9.14 1.06
CA TYR A 100 22.60 -9.19 2.52
C TYR A 100 23.61 -10.14 3.18
N LYS A 101 24.49 -10.79 2.39
CA LYS A 101 25.51 -11.74 2.87
C LYS A 101 24.93 -12.92 3.66
N LEU A 102 23.77 -13.43 3.24
CA LEU A 102 23.00 -14.47 3.92
C LEU A 102 23.26 -15.89 3.39
N SER A 103 24.21 -16.08 2.47
CA SER A 103 24.50 -17.40 1.86
C SER A 103 24.88 -18.49 2.86
N GLY A 104 25.43 -18.14 4.03
CA GLY A 104 25.78 -19.08 5.10
C GLY A 104 24.65 -19.37 6.10
N ALA A 105 23.47 -18.78 5.93
CA ALA A 105 22.35 -18.95 6.83
C ALA A 105 21.68 -20.34 6.70
N LYS A 106 21.04 -20.81 7.78
CA LYS A 106 20.23 -22.05 7.75
C LYS A 106 19.06 -21.96 6.77
N LEU A 107 18.44 -20.78 6.67
CA LEU A 107 17.31 -20.49 5.77
C LEU A 107 17.54 -19.14 5.07
N PRO A 108 18.42 -19.07 4.05
CA PRO A 108 18.83 -17.80 3.43
C PRO A 108 17.66 -17.01 2.84
N GLN A 109 16.73 -17.69 2.17
CA GLN A 109 15.54 -17.06 1.58
C GLN A 109 14.63 -16.43 2.64
N TYR A 110 14.37 -17.14 3.73
CA TYR A 110 13.51 -16.63 4.81
C TYR A 110 14.17 -15.47 5.56
N GLN A 111 15.49 -15.51 5.76
CA GLN A 111 16.22 -14.40 6.39
C GLN A 111 16.24 -13.17 5.48
N ALA A 112 16.47 -13.34 4.17
CA ALA A 112 16.42 -12.25 3.21
C ALA A 112 15.02 -11.63 3.14
N MET A 113 13.98 -12.46 3.20
CA MET A 113 12.59 -12.02 3.31
C MET A 113 12.35 -11.16 4.54
N LYS A 114 12.80 -11.63 5.71
CA LYS A 114 12.64 -10.90 6.97
C LYS A 114 13.34 -9.54 6.91
N GLU A 115 14.60 -9.51 6.48
CA GLU A 115 15.38 -8.27 6.36
C GLU A 115 14.77 -7.30 5.34
N LEU A 116 14.34 -7.80 4.18
CA LEU A 116 13.66 -6.97 3.18
C LEU A 116 12.34 -6.40 3.71
N ARG A 117 11.53 -7.21 4.40
CA ARG A 117 10.24 -6.79 4.95
C ARG A 117 10.37 -5.70 6.02
N GLU A 118 11.41 -5.75 6.86
CA GLU A 118 11.70 -4.69 7.84
C GLU A 118 12.14 -3.38 7.16
N ASN A 119 12.65 -3.47 5.94
CA ASN A 119 13.16 -2.37 5.13
C ASN A 119 12.19 -1.91 4.02
N VAL A 120 10.96 -2.43 3.99
CA VAL A 120 9.92 -2.02 3.05
C VAL A 120 8.72 -1.52 3.84
N ASP A 121 8.23 -0.35 3.47
CA ASP A 121 7.00 0.21 4.01
C ASP A 121 6.09 0.61 2.85
N VAL A 122 4.88 0.08 2.88
CA VAL A 122 3.82 0.39 1.92
C VAL A 122 2.67 0.98 2.72
N SER A 123 2.36 2.25 2.48
CA SER A 123 1.41 3.01 3.29
C SER A 123 0.55 3.91 2.41
N LYS A 124 -0.65 4.23 2.90
CA LYS A 124 -1.48 5.32 2.37
C LYS A 124 -1.14 6.60 3.11
N ASP A 125 -0.90 7.69 2.39
CA ASP A 125 -0.67 9.00 3.00
C ASP A 125 -1.95 9.81 3.23
N GLU A 126 -1.82 10.98 3.85
CA GLU A 126 -2.93 11.88 4.19
C GLU A 126 -3.69 12.40 2.96
N TYR A 127 -3.05 12.35 1.78
CA TYR A 127 -3.63 12.76 0.50
C TYR A 127 -4.21 11.59 -0.30
N ASN A 128 -4.42 10.44 0.36
CA ASN A 128 -4.93 9.21 -0.24
C ASN A 128 -4.02 8.68 -1.38
N GLN A 129 -2.72 8.88 -1.26
CA GLN A 129 -1.71 8.40 -2.20
C GLN A 129 -1.07 7.12 -1.67
N LEU A 130 -0.77 6.19 -2.57
CA LEU A 130 0.07 5.05 -2.26
C LEU A 130 1.52 5.52 -2.18
N ARG A 131 2.17 5.24 -1.04
CA ARG A 131 3.59 5.48 -0.83
C ARG A 131 4.30 4.17 -0.60
N ILE A 132 5.32 3.90 -1.41
CA ILE A 132 6.18 2.71 -1.28
C ILE A 132 7.58 3.21 -0.94
N ARG A 133 8.05 2.89 0.26
CA ARG A 133 9.37 3.25 0.77
C ARG A 133 10.21 2.00 0.92
N VAL A 134 11.43 2.04 0.41
CA VAL A 134 12.40 0.96 0.52
C VAL A 134 13.72 1.52 1.02
N TRP A 135 14.24 0.92 2.09
CA TRP A 135 15.54 1.26 2.66
C TRP A 135 16.57 0.21 2.26
N ASP A 136 17.72 0.65 1.74
CA ASP A 136 18.83 -0.26 1.47
C ASP A 136 20.18 0.43 1.64
N ARG A 137 21.25 -0.34 1.85
CA ARG A 137 22.63 0.18 1.93
C ARG A 137 23.09 0.74 0.60
N ASP A 138 22.59 0.21 -0.51
CA ASP A 138 22.81 0.74 -1.86
C ASP A 138 21.65 1.65 -2.28
N LYS A 139 21.96 2.91 -2.54
CA LYS A 139 21.00 3.93 -3.00
C LYS A 139 20.32 3.60 -4.33
N TYR A 140 21.02 2.92 -5.25
CA TYR A 140 20.45 2.52 -6.54
C TYR A 140 19.56 1.30 -6.38
N LEU A 141 19.94 0.37 -5.49
CA LEU A 141 19.13 -0.79 -5.18
C LEU A 141 17.83 -0.39 -4.48
N ALA A 142 17.89 0.52 -3.49
CA ALA A 142 16.70 1.05 -2.82
C ALA A 142 15.69 1.64 -3.82
N ALA A 143 16.16 2.48 -4.75
CA ALA A 143 15.30 3.11 -5.74
C ALA A 143 14.73 2.10 -6.76
N SER A 144 15.56 1.19 -7.27
CA SER A 144 15.11 0.17 -8.21
C SER A 144 14.11 -0.80 -7.58
N MET A 145 14.32 -1.22 -6.32
CA MET A 145 13.38 -2.06 -5.58
C MET A 145 12.04 -1.36 -5.36
N ALA A 146 12.03 -0.08 -5.00
CA ALA A 146 10.79 0.68 -4.83
C ALA A 146 9.98 0.77 -6.14
N ASN A 147 10.65 1.05 -7.26
CA ASN A 147 10.03 1.05 -8.59
C ASN A 147 9.54 -0.35 -9.00
N ALA A 148 10.31 -1.40 -8.72
CA ALA A 148 9.92 -2.78 -9.00
C ALA A 148 8.69 -3.22 -8.20
N LEU A 149 8.61 -2.83 -6.92
CA LEU A 149 7.42 -3.09 -6.09
C LEU A 149 6.19 -2.39 -6.66
N PHE A 150 6.31 -1.13 -7.07
CA PHE A 150 5.22 -0.41 -7.75
C PHE A 150 4.71 -1.16 -8.98
N GLU A 151 5.61 -1.56 -9.88
CA GLU A 151 5.28 -2.33 -11.08
C GLU A 151 4.59 -3.66 -10.76
N LYS A 152 5.05 -4.36 -9.73
CA LYS A 152 4.44 -5.63 -9.28
C LYS A 152 3.04 -5.41 -8.74
N PHE A 153 2.83 -4.38 -7.90
CA PHE A 153 1.51 -4.05 -7.38
C PHE A 153 0.55 -3.63 -8.50
N GLN A 154 1.01 -2.80 -9.44
CA GLN A 154 0.23 -2.39 -10.60
C GLN A 154 -0.18 -3.60 -11.44
N LYS A 155 0.76 -4.47 -11.83
CA LYS A 155 0.47 -5.65 -12.65
C LYS A 155 -0.48 -6.63 -11.96
N MET A 156 -0.28 -6.87 -10.66
CA MET A 156 -1.15 -7.75 -9.89
C MET A 156 -2.58 -7.22 -9.86
N HIS A 157 -2.78 -5.94 -9.51
CA HIS A 157 -4.12 -5.36 -9.42
C HIS A 157 -4.76 -5.16 -10.79
N GLN A 158 -3.99 -4.80 -11.81
CA GLN A 158 -4.48 -4.73 -13.19
C GLN A 158 -4.96 -6.09 -13.69
N ARG A 159 -4.28 -7.18 -13.33
CA ARG A 159 -4.72 -8.55 -13.63
C ARG A 159 -6.01 -8.89 -12.90
N LEU A 160 -6.12 -8.56 -11.61
CA LEU A 160 -7.34 -8.79 -10.82
C LEU A 160 -8.52 -7.99 -11.38
N GLN A 161 -8.30 -6.71 -11.71
CA GLN A 161 -9.30 -5.84 -12.33
C GLN A 161 -9.76 -6.38 -13.67
N SER A 162 -8.82 -6.76 -14.55
CA SER A 162 -9.13 -7.28 -15.88
C SER A 162 -9.94 -8.57 -15.78
N ALA A 163 -9.53 -9.50 -14.92
CA ALA A 163 -10.28 -10.74 -14.67
C ALA A 163 -11.66 -10.49 -14.06
N SER A 164 -11.82 -9.43 -13.25
CA SER A 164 -13.14 -9.02 -12.76
C SER A 164 -14.01 -8.48 -13.89
N ASN A 165 -13.47 -7.59 -14.72
CA ASN A 165 -14.19 -6.95 -15.82
C ASN A 165 -14.61 -7.96 -16.90
N GLU A 166 -13.77 -8.94 -17.19
CA GLU A 166 -14.09 -10.05 -18.11
C GLU A 166 -15.30 -10.86 -17.62
N ARG A 167 -15.38 -11.15 -16.32
CA ARG A 167 -16.54 -11.83 -15.71
C ARG A 167 -17.80 -11.00 -15.80
N VAL A 168 -17.72 -9.71 -15.48
CA VAL A 168 -18.86 -8.79 -15.58
C VAL A 168 -19.37 -8.72 -17.02
N LEU A 169 -18.47 -8.58 -18.00
CA LEU A 169 -18.82 -8.56 -19.41
C LEU A 169 -19.50 -9.87 -19.86
N GLY A 170 -19.02 -11.03 -19.37
CA GLY A 170 -19.64 -12.32 -19.61
C GLY A 170 -21.09 -12.37 -19.11
N ASN A 171 -21.31 -11.99 -17.85
CA ASN A 171 -22.63 -11.96 -17.25
C ASN A 171 -23.58 -10.99 -17.98
N LEU A 172 -23.10 -9.80 -18.36
CA LEU A 172 -23.90 -8.82 -19.11
C LEU A 172 -24.37 -9.39 -20.46
N LYS A 173 -23.49 -10.09 -21.19
CA LYS A 173 -23.83 -10.72 -22.48
C LYS A 173 -24.84 -11.86 -22.31
N GLU A 174 -24.69 -12.66 -21.26
CA GLU A 174 -25.62 -13.75 -20.94
C GLU A 174 -27.03 -13.20 -20.62
N HIS A 175 -27.12 -12.19 -19.74
CA HIS A 175 -28.38 -11.53 -19.42
C HIS A 175 -29.02 -10.84 -20.63
N TYR A 176 -28.22 -10.16 -21.46
CA TYR A 176 -28.71 -9.56 -22.71
C TYR A 176 -29.33 -10.61 -23.64
N GLY A 177 -28.67 -11.76 -23.84
CA GLY A 177 -29.20 -12.84 -24.67
C GLY A 177 -30.48 -13.49 -24.12
N ALA A 178 -30.57 -13.63 -22.79
CA ALA A 178 -31.79 -14.11 -22.13
C ALA A 178 -32.97 -13.14 -22.35
N LEU A 179 -32.72 -11.84 -22.16
CA LEU A 179 -33.73 -10.79 -22.31
C LEU A 179 -34.17 -10.62 -23.77
N GLN A 180 -33.26 -10.76 -24.73
CA GLN A 180 -33.57 -10.79 -26.15
C GLN A 180 -34.51 -11.95 -26.50
N THR A 181 -34.25 -13.14 -25.95
CA THR A 181 -35.10 -14.32 -26.15
C THR A 181 -36.49 -14.12 -25.55
N GLU A 182 -36.59 -13.48 -24.37
CA GLU A 182 -37.86 -13.12 -23.76
C GLU A 182 -38.66 -12.11 -24.59
N PHE A 183 -38.01 -11.09 -25.13
CA PHE A 183 -38.64 -10.12 -26.03
C PHE A 183 -39.24 -10.78 -27.28
N LEU A 184 -38.48 -11.68 -27.92
CA LEU A 184 -38.95 -12.41 -29.11
C LEU A 184 -40.18 -13.27 -28.78
N ARG A 185 -40.12 -14.04 -27.69
CA ARG A 185 -41.28 -14.84 -27.21
C ARG A 185 -42.50 -13.96 -26.89
N GLY A 186 -42.27 -12.79 -26.28
CA GLY A 186 -43.32 -11.81 -26.01
C GLY A 186 -43.98 -11.30 -27.28
N THR A 187 -43.18 -10.98 -28.28
CA THR A 187 -43.64 -10.49 -29.59
C THR A 187 -44.45 -11.55 -30.35
N ASP A 188 -44.00 -12.81 -30.37
CA ASP A 188 -44.74 -13.91 -30.99
C ASP A 188 -46.10 -14.13 -30.32
N SER A 189 -46.16 -14.02 -28.98
CA SER A 189 -47.41 -14.16 -28.23
C SER A 189 -48.44 -13.06 -28.49
N MET A 190 -48.02 -11.88 -28.99
CA MET A 190 -48.94 -10.78 -29.31
C MET A 190 -49.80 -11.07 -30.55
N GLN A 191 -49.36 -11.96 -31.44
CA GLN A 191 -50.04 -12.24 -32.71
C GLN A 191 -51.38 -12.98 -32.52
N HIS A 192 -51.58 -13.64 -31.37
CA HIS A 192 -52.73 -14.51 -31.12
C HIS A 192 -53.63 -14.07 -29.95
N THR A 193 -53.61 -12.79 -29.56
CA THR A 193 -54.20 -12.34 -28.29
C THR A 193 -55.16 -11.14 -28.43
N ASP A 194 -56.16 -11.07 -27.53
CA ASP A 194 -57.15 -9.99 -27.41
C ASP A 194 -56.55 -8.58 -27.26
N ALA A 195 -57.30 -7.55 -27.66
CA ALA A 195 -56.82 -6.15 -27.72
C ALA A 195 -56.29 -5.59 -26.38
N ALA A 196 -56.99 -5.83 -25.26
CA ALA A 196 -56.56 -5.34 -23.95
C ALA A 196 -55.25 -6.00 -23.48
N ARG A 197 -55.06 -7.28 -23.80
CA ARG A 197 -53.86 -8.03 -23.42
C ARG A 197 -52.68 -7.73 -24.35
N ARG A 198 -52.94 -7.39 -25.62
CA ARG A 198 -51.93 -6.80 -26.53
C ARG A 198 -51.37 -5.48 -25.98
N GLN A 199 -52.21 -4.60 -25.46
CA GLN A 199 -51.77 -3.33 -24.89
C GLN A 199 -50.86 -3.52 -23.65
N LEU A 200 -51.19 -4.48 -22.77
CA LEU A 200 -50.31 -4.82 -21.64
C LEU A 200 -48.97 -5.43 -22.08
N LEU A 201 -49.00 -6.32 -23.07
CA LEU A 201 -47.79 -6.91 -23.64
C LEU A 201 -46.92 -5.83 -24.30
N GLN A 202 -47.51 -4.81 -24.93
CA GLN A 202 -46.77 -3.71 -25.56
C GLN A 202 -45.98 -2.91 -24.54
N VAL A 203 -46.60 -2.49 -23.44
CA VAL A 203 -45.91 -1.79 -22.35
C VAL A 203 -44.75 -2.63 -21.79
N ARG A 204 -44.95 -3.94 -21.63
CA ARG A 204 -43.87 -4.85 -21.19
C ARG A 204 -42.73 -4.92 -22.21
N ASN A 205 -43.05 -5.07 -23.49
CA ASN A 205 -42.05 -5.15 -24.55
C ASN A 205 -41.26 -3.84 -24.67
N ASP A 206 -41.91 -2.68 -24.52
CA ASP A 206 -41.24 -1.37 -24.51
C ASP A 206 -40.27 -1.25 -23.33
N ALA A 207 -40.65 -1.76 -22.15
CA ALA A 207 -39.75 -1.82 -20.99
C ALA A 207 -38.53 -2.72 -21.26
N ILE A 208 -38.74 -3.89 -21.87
CA ILE A 208 -37.65 -4.81 -22.24
C ILE A 208 -36.72 -4.18 -23.28
N VAL A 209 -37.24 -3.48 -24.30
CA VAL A 209 -36.42 -2.79 -25.31
C VAL A 209 -35.54 -1.73 -24.68
N LYS A 210 -36.09 -0.97 -23.72
CA LYS A 210 -35.30 0.01 -22.97
C LYS A 210 -34.16 -0.66 -22.20
N GLU A 211 -34.45 -1.76 -21.51
CA GLU A 211 -33.44 -2.51 -20.76
C GLU A 211 -32.38 -3.12 -21.69
N LEU A 212 -32.75 -3.67 -22.85
CA LEU A 212 -31.80 -4.16 -23.86
C LEU A 212 -30.83 -3.05 -24.33
N SER A 213 -31.34 -1.85 -24.58
CA SER A 213 -30.53 -0.67 -24.94
C SER A 213 -29.52 -0.32 -23.84
N ASP A 214 -29.94 -0.37 -22.57
CA ASP A 214 -29.06 -0.11 -21.43
C ASP A 214 -27.96 -1.17 -21.30
N TYR A 215 -28.30 -2.46 -21.46
CA TYR A 215 -27.33 -3.55 -21.45
C TYR A 215 -26.35 -3.47 -22.64
N GLU A 216 -26.81 -3.12 -23.84
CA GLU A 216 -25.94 -2.95 -25.00
C GLU A 216 -24.90 -1.84 -24.78
N ARG A 217 -25.34 -0.72 -24.21
CA ARG A 217 -24.43 0.36 -23.80
C ARG A 217 -23.38 -0.12 -22.81
N LEU A 218 -23.79 -0.85 -21.76
CA LEU A 218 -22.89 -1.41 -20.76
C LEU A 218 -21.91 -2.42 -21.35
N ILE A 219 -22.36 -3.31 -22.24
CA ILE A 219 -21.51 -4.28 -22.94
C ILE A 219 -20.44 -3.56 -23.75
N ASN A 220 -20.80 -2.52 -24.50
CA ASN A 220 -19.85 -1.73 -25.29
C ASN A 220 -18.81 -1.05 -24.39
N GLU A 221 -19.24 -0.44 -23.29
CA GLU A 221 -18.35 0.19 -22.31
C GLU A 221 -17.38 -0.81 -21.66
N TYR A 222 -17.89 -1.93 -21.14
CA TYR A 222 -17.04 -2.97 -20.55
C TYR A 222 -16.13 -3.65 -21.58
N THR A 223 -16.56 -3.78 -22.84
CA THR A 223 -15.71 -4.27 -23.93
C THR A 223 -14.51 -3.34 -24.14
N LEU A 224 -14.71 -2.02 -24.10
CA LEU A 224 -13.62 -1.05 -24.18
C LEU A 224 -12.67 -1.18 -22.98
N VAL A 225 -13.20 -1.33 -21.76
CA VAL A 225 -12.38 -1.47 -20.55
C VAL A 225 -11.54 -2.76 -20.56
N VAL A 226 -12.14 -3.89 -20.95
CA VAL A 226 -11.44 -5.19 -21.07
C VAL A 226 -10.35 -5.14 -22.14
N ASN A 227 -10.59 -4.46 -23.26
CA ASN A 227 -9.62 -4.34 -24.34
C ASN A 227 -8.48 -3.38 -24.02
N THR A 228 -8.77 -2.24 -23.36
CA THR A 228 -7.78 -1.22 -23.03
C THR A 228 -6.94 -1.58 -21.81
N LYS A 229 -7.45 -2.43 -20.90
CA LYS A 229 -6.79 -2.86 -19.65
C LYS A 229 -6.15 -1.66 -18.92
N PRO A 230 -6.95 -0.68 -18.47
CA PRO A 230 -6.42 0.53 -17.87
C PRO A 230 -5.52 0.23 -16.67
N SER A 231 -4.51 1.07 -16.46
CA SER A 231 -3.67 1.03 -15.26
C SER A 231 -4.53 1.28 -14.02
N VAL A 232 -4.28 0.54 -12.93
CA VAL A 232 -4.96 0.72 -11.63
C VAL A 232 -4.26 1.78 -10.76
N LEU A 233 -2.99 2.07 -11.07
CA LEU A 233 -2.20 3.08 -10.39
C LEU A 233 -1.63 4.07 -11.40
N LEU A 234 -1.68 5.34 -11.07
CA LEU A 234 -1.02 6.42 -11.80
C LEU A 234 0.26 6.78 -11.06
N LEU A 235 1.39 6.59 -11.73
CA LEU A 235 2.69 6.97 -11.19
C LEU A 235 2.79 8.51 -11.12
N VAL A 236 2.90 9.06 -9.92
CA VAL A 236 3.10 10.50 -9.70
C VAL A 236 4.59 10.80 -9.65
N GLU A 237 5.31 10.06 -8.83
CA GLU A 237 6.75 10.22 -8.66
C GLU A 237 7.43 8.85 -8.59
N ALA A 238 8.36 8.62 -9.51
CA ALA A 238 9.21 7.44 -9.53
C ALA A 238 10.34 7.56 -8.50
N ALA A 239 10.76 6.43 -7.93
CA ALA A 239 11.86 6.41 -6.99
C ALA A 239 13.18 6.78 -7.66
N ARG A 240 13.90 7.69 -7.02
CA ARG A 240 15.25 8.11 -7.39
C ARG A 240 16.24 7.72 -6.29
N PRO A 241 17.51 7.48 -6.61
CA PRO A 241 18.52 7.17 -5.61
C PRO A 241 18.63 8.29 -4.58
N GLY A 242 18.46 7.94 -3.30
CA GLY A 242 18.57 8.90 -2.20
C GLY A 242 19.95 9.56 -2.16
N PHE A 243 19.98 10.90 -2.11
CA PHE A 243 21.25 11.64 -2.03
C PHE A 243 21.91 11.53 -0.64
N ARG A 244 21.10 11.45 0.42
CA ARG A 244 21.56 11.32 1.81
C ARG A 244 20.98 10.06 2.44
N PRO A 245 21.71 9.43 3.36
CA PRO A 245 21.16 8.34 4.15
C PRO A 245 20.03 8.86 5.04
N GLU A 246 18.93 8.12 5.11
CA GLU A 246 17.77 8.49 5.93
C GLU A 246 17.82 7.81 7.31
N ARG A 247 18.34 6.58 7.36
CA ARG A 247 18.43 5.76 8.58
C ARG A 247 19.87 5.30 8.83
N PRO A 248 20.28 5.20 10.11
CA PRO A 248 19.66 5.82 11.30
C PRO A 248 19.94 7.32 11.37
N LYS A 249 19.05 8.09 12.04
CA LYS A 249 19.30 9.51 12.31
C LYS A 249 20.30 9.66 13.46
N LEU A 250 21.59 9.79 13.12
CA LEU A 250 22.70 9.76 14.09
C LEU A 250 22.62 10.87 15.15
N LEU A 251 22.35 12.11 14.74
CA LEU A 251 22.30 13.30 15.61
C LEU A 251 21.25 13.18 16.74
N PRO A 252 19.95 12.94 16.45
CA PRO A 252 18.96 12.82 17.51
C PRO A 252 19.19 11.58 18.37
N LEU A 253 19.68 10.46 17.80
CA LEU A 253 19.96 9.26 18.57
C LEU A 253 21.10 9.48 19.58
N PHE A 254 22.15 10.18 19.16
CA PHE A 254 23.24 10.60 20.05
C PHE A 254 22.76 11.53 21.16
N ALA A 255 21.98 12.57 20.80
CA ALA A 255 21.46 13.52 21.77
C ALA A 255 20.57 12.85 22.83
N MET A 256 19.70 11.91 22.41
CA MET A 256 18.85 11.13 23.32
C MET A 256 19.67 10.27 24.27
N ALA A 257 20.73 9.61 23.78
CA ALA A 257 21.62 8.80 24.63
C ALA A 257 22.39 9.65 25.65
N CYS A 258 22.89 10.82 25.26
CA CYS A 258 23.53 11.75 26.19
C CYS A 258 22.54 12.30 27.23
N PHE A 259 21.30 12.59 26.82
CA PHE A 259 20.27 13.06 27.72
C PHE A 259 19.87 12.01 28.76
N THR A 260 19.65 10.76 28.34
CA THR A 260 19.36 9.67 29.27
C THR A 260 20.51 9.43 30.23
N ALA A 261 21.76 9.45 29.74
CA ALA A 261 22.95 9.34 30.59
C ALA A 261 23.00 10.45 31.66
N LEU A 262 22.66 11.68 31.29
CA LEU A 262 22.63 12.82 32.22
C LEU A 262 21.57 12.63 33.31
N VAL A 263 20.37 12.17 32.95
CA VAL A 263 19.32 11.87 33.92
C VAL A 263 19.77 10.77 34.90
N PHE A 264 20.33 9.68 34.38
CA PHE A 264 20.84 8.58 35.21
C PHE A 264 22.00 9.03 36.12
N ALA A 265 22.90 9.87 35.63
CA ALA A 265 24.00 10.42 36.43
C ALA A 265 23.47 11.27 37.59
N ILE A 266 22.45 12.11 37.36
CA ILE A 266 21.82 12.92 38.41
C ILE A 266 21.14 12.02 39.45
N LEU A 267 20.38 11.01 39.02
CA LEU A 267 19.73 10.06 39.93
C LEU A 267 20.75 9.28 40.77
N LEU A 268 21.86 8.85 40.17
CA LEU A 268 22.93 8.14 40.86
C LEU A 268 23.59 9.02 41.93
N VAL A 269 23.86 10.29 41.61
CA VAL A 269 24.39 11.25 42.58
C VAL A 269 23.41 11.49 43.73
N LEU A 270 22.11 11.63 43.44
CA LEU A 270 21.08 11.79 44.48
C LEU A 270 21.02 10.56 45.40
N PHE A 271 21.10 9.36 44.83
CA PHE A 271 21.13 8.11 45.60
C PHE A 271 22.38 8.00 46.49
N LEU A 272 23.56 8.36 45.97
CA LEU A 272 24.80 8.35 46.74
C LEU A 272 24.79 9.35 47.90
N GLU A 273 24.22 10.55 47.70
CA GLU A 273 24.11 11.53 48.77
C GLU A 273 23.08 11.09 49.83
N SER A 274 21.98 10.44 49.43
CA SER A 274 20.99 9.89 50.36
C SER A 274 21.61 8.87 51.32
N ARG A 275 22.54 8.02 50.86
CA ARG A 275 23.22 7.04 51.71
C ARG A 275 24.32 7.58 52.60
N LYS A 276 24.79 8.82 52.37
CA LYS A 276 25.79 9.49 53.22
C LYS A 276 25.18 10.27 54.39
N LYS A 277 23.85 10.39 54.42
CA LYS A 277 23.10 11.08 55.48
C LYS A 277 22.60 10.16 56.59
N ASP A 278 22.74 8.85 56.41
CA ASP A 278 22.64 7.82 57.45
C ASP A 278 24.03 7.53 58.04
#